data_AF-A0A5D2DLZ7-F1
#
_entry.id   AF-A0A5D2DLZ7-F1
#
_cell.length_a   1.000
_cell.length_b   1.000
_cell.length_c   1.000
_cell.angle_alpha   90.00
_cell.angle_beta   90.00
_cell.angle_gamma   90.00
#
_symmetry.space_group_name_H-M   'P 1'
#
loop_
_entity.id
_entity.type
_entity.pdbx_description
1 polymer ?
#
loop_
_entity_poly.entity_id
_entity_poly.type
_entity_poly.pdbx_seq_one_letter_code
_entity_poly.pdbx_strand_id
1 'polypeptide(L)'
;MATVAAAKDKYRSFLDDEADNVQWRHGAPPSYDDVNQLFEQGRTKEWKEGSLEEIVQNAIKTWEMELSHKVRLQDFKSINHEKFNLIVNGREGLKGEEALKMGSYNALLKNSLPKEFQYYKADEESFESSHEAFRSAFPRGFAWEVIHVYSGPPLIAFKFRHWGIFEGPFKGHAPTGETVEFYGIATVKV
;
A
#
# COMPACT_ATOMS: atom_id res chain seq x y z
N MET A 1 32.15 2.09 16.31
CA MET A 1 31.47 3.03 15.40
C MET A 1 30.09 3.28 15.95
N ALA A 2 29.69 4.53 16.16
CA ALA A 2 28.33 4.83 16.60
C ALA A 2 27.39 4.48 15.45
N THR A 3 26.55 3.47 15.63
CA THR A 3 25.42 3.19 14.75
C THR A 3 24.49 4.39 14.82
N VAL A 4 24.45 5.19 13.76
CA VAL A 4 23.44 6.24 13.59
C VAL A 4 22.11 5.51 13.64
N ALA A 5 21.28 5.80 14.64
CA ALA A 5 19.92 5.28 14.69
C ALA A 5 19.24 5.67 13.38
N ALA A 6 18.69 4.68 12.66
CA ALA A 6 17.93 4.94 11.45
C ALA A 6 16.84 5.97 11.78
N ALA A 7 16.68 6.97 10.93
CA ALA A 7 15.63 7.96 11.11
C ALA A 7 14.27 7.25 11.04
N LYS A 8 13.36 7.56 11.97
CA LYS A 8 12.00 7.02 11.96
C LYS A 8 11.30 7.32 10.63
N ASP A 9 10.48 6.38 10.16
CA ASP A 9 9.65 6.58 8.97
C ASP A 9 8.62 7.69 9.23
N LYS A 10 8.55 8.65 8.30
CA LYS A 10 7.69 9.84 8.43
C LYS A 10 6.24 9.60 8.04
N TYR A 11 5.95 8.51 7.34
CA TYR A 11 4.71 8.31 6.59
C TYR A 11 3.89 7.12 7.07
N ARG A 12 4.48 6.21 7.85
CA ARG A 12 3.85 4.99 8.33
C ARG A 12 3.91 4.98 9.85
N SER A 13 2.74 5.11 10.45
CA SER A 13 2.58 4.92 11.88
C SER A 13 2.89 3.47 12.24
N PHE A 14 3.38 3.26 13.47
CA PHE A 14 3.63 1.92 14.00
C PHE A 14 4.63 1.08 13.18
N LEU A 15 5.60 1.71 12.49
CA LEU A 15 6.73 0.97 11.93
C LEU A 15 7.87 0.84 12.96
N ASP A 16 8.28 1.97 13.54
CA ASP A 16 9.44 2.05 14.44
C ASP A 16 9.12 1.88 15.94
N ASP A 17 7.84 1.98 16.30
CA ASP A 17 7.35 1.94 17.69
C ASP A 17 6.52 0.67 17.97
N GLU A 18 6.87 -0.43 17.31
CA GLU A 18 6.20 -1.72 17.49
C GLU A 18 6.67 -2.47 18.73
N ALA A 19 5.78 -3.26 19.31
CA ALA A 19 6.14 -4.15 20.40
C ALA A 19 7.00 -5.31 19.87
N ASP A 20 7.91 -5.82 20.69
CA ASP A 20 8.85 -6.91 20.34
C ASP A 20 8.16 -8.21 19.88
N ASN A 21 6.84 -8.33 20.08
CA ASN A 21 6.05 -9.52 19.75
C ASN A 21 5.34 -9.47 18.39
N VAL A 22 5.51 -8.41 17.59
CA VAL A 22 4.95 -8.33 16.23
C VAL A 22 5.60 -9.40 15.35
N GLN A 23 4.77 -10.11 14.58
CA GLN A 23 5.25 -11.12 13.64
C GLN A 23 5.33 -10.55 12.23
N TRP A 24 6.55 -10.25 11.82
CA TRP A 24 6.89 -9.81 10.47
C TRP A 24 7.06 -10.98 9.51
N ARG A 25 6.49 -10.87 8.31
CA ARG A 25 6.53 -11.88 7.24
C ARG A 25 7.95 -12.27 6.84
N HIS A 26 8.89 -11.34 6.95
CA HIS A 26 10.30 -11.55 6.62
C HIS A 26 11.21 -11.49 7.86
N GLY A 27 10.64 -11.68 9.05
CA GLY A 27 11.38 -11.75 10.32
C GLY A 27 11.84 -10.40 10.91
N ALA A 28 11.69 -9.30 10.18
CA ALA A 28 12.02 -7.95 10.65
C ALA A 28 11.08 -6.89 10.02
N PRO A 29 10.97 -5.70 10.62
CA PRO A 29 10.30 -4.55 10.00
C PRO A 29 10.89 -4.23 8.63
N PRO A 30 10.07 -3.88 7.62
CA PRO A 30 10.56 -3.45 6.31
C PRO A 30 11.25 -2.08 6.36
N SER A 31 12.17 -1.83 5.43
CA SER A 31 12.59 -0.45 5.10
C SER A 31 11.73 0.10 3.96
N TYR A 32 11.47 1.40 4.03
CA TYR A 32 10.75 2.18 3.02
C TYR A 32 11.60 3.32 2.45
N ASP A 33 12.91 3.32 2.67
CA ASP A 33 13.82 4.42 2.30
C ASP A 33 13.71 4.78 0.82
N ASP A 34 13.76 3.79 -0.07
CA ASP A 34 13.72 4.00 -1.52
C ASP A 34 12.39 4.61 -1.99
N VAL A 35 11.26 4.09 -1.50
CA VAL A 35 9.94 4.62 -1.91
C VAL A 35 9.64 5.96 -1.24
N ASN A 36 10.18 6.21 -0.05
CA ASN A 36 10.08 7.51 0.61
C ASN A 36 10.90 8.54 -0.17
N GLN A 37 12.11 8.20 -0.62
CA GLN A 37 12.90 9.06 -1.49
C GLN A 37 12.18 9.34 -2.81
N LEU A 38 11.61 8.32 -3.45
CA LEU A 38 10.81 8.47 -4.67
C LEU A 38 9.58 9.37 -4.44
N PHE A 39 8.90 9.18 -3.30
CA PHE A 39 7.74 9.98 -2.91
C PHE A 39 8.13 11.45 -2.74
N GLU A 40 9.20 11.75 -2.00
CA GLU A 40 9.67 13.13 -1.80
C GLU A 40 10.08 13.81 -3.11
N GLN A 41 10.69 13.07 -4.03
CA GLN A 41 11.10 13.60 -5.33
C GLN A 41 9.90 13.85 -6.27
N GLY A 42 8.82 13.07 -6.13
CA GLY A 42 7.72 13.04 -7.09
C GLY A 42 6.37 13.55 -6.59
N ARG A 43 6.22 13.84 -5.29
CA ARG A 43 4.97 14.34 -4.71
C ARG A 43 4.61 15.72 -5.26
N THR A 44 3.33 15.96 -5.35
CA THR A 44 2.71 17.22 -5.79
C THR A 44 2.01 17.98 -4.66
N LYS A 45 1.85 17.33 -3.50
CA LYS A 45 1.18 17.86 -2.31
C LYS A 45 2.08 17.80 -1.09
N GLU A 46 2.03 18.87 -0.32
CA GLU A 46 2.57 18.95 1.03
C GLU A 46 1.41 19.28 1.96
N TRP A 47 1.10 18.35 2.87
CA TRP A 47 -0.01 18.50 3.80
C TRP A 47 0.50 19.05 5.13
N LYS A 48 -0.29 19.92 5.75
CA LYS A 48 0.04 20.47 7.06
C LYS A 48 -0.01 19.35 8.11
N GLU A 49 0.93 19.35 9.04
CA GLU A 49 0.92 18.43 10.18
C GLU A 49 -0.42 18.49 10.95
N GLY A 50 -1.01 17.33 11.20
CA GLY A 50 -2.32 17.16 11.84
C GLY A 50 -3.52 17.45 10.94
N SER A 51 -3.31 17.75 9.65
CA SER A 51 -4.42 17.89 8.69
C SER A 51 -5.08 16.55 8.39
N LEU A 52 -6.33 16.58 7.95
CA LEU A 52 -7.06 15.37 7.57
C LEU A 52 -6.37 14.65 6.40
N GLU A 53 -5.81 15.40 5.47
CA GLU A 53 -5.08 14.88 4.31
C GLU A 53 -3.83 14.11 4.71
N GLU A 54 -3.04 14.66 5.65
CA GLU A 54 -1.88 13.95 6.21
C GLU A 54 -2.31 12.68 6.96
N ILE A 55 -3.35 12.77 7.80
CA ILE A 55 -3.85 11.64 8.57
C ILE A 55 -4.32 10.51 7.64
N VAL A 56 -5.12 10.83 6.62
CA VAL A 56 -5.57 9.85 5.62
C VAL A 56 -4.38 9.26 4.89
N GLN A 57 -3.39 10.09 4.54
CA GLN A 57 -2.23 9.61 3.83
C GLN A 57 -1.42 8.59 4.63
N ASN A 58 -1.17 8.91 5.89
CA ASN A 58 -0.40 8.05 6.77
C ASN A 58 -1.21 6.80 7.13
N ALA A 59 -2.53 6.90 7.31
CA ALA A 59 -3.40 5.76 7.59
C ALA A 59 -3.38 4.72 6.45
N ILE A 60 -3.49 5.15 5.19
CA ILE A 60 -3.48 4.23 4.04
C ILE A 60 -2.09 3.60 3.85
N LYS A 61 -1.00 4.39 3.94
CA LYS A 61 0.37 3.87 3.86
C LYS A 61 0.68 2.87 4.99
N THR A 62 0.16 3.14 6.19
CA THR A 62 0.29 2.24 7.34
C THR A 62 -0.48 0.95 7.11
N TRP A 63 -1.75 1.03 6.69
CA TRP A 63 -2.56 -0.17 6.41
C TRP A 63 -1.94 -1.06 5.33
N GLU A 64 -1.42 -0.48 4.25
CA GLU A 64 -0.72 -1.24 3.21
C GLU A 64 0.53 -1.93 3.76
N MET A 65 1.32 -1.23 4.57
CA MET A 65 2.48 -1.79 5.24
C MET A 65 2.11 -2.99 6.13
N GLU A 66 1.08 -2.84 6.97
CA GLU A 66 0.60 -3.93 7.81
C GLU A 66 0.11 -5.11 6.97
N LEU A 67 -0.66 -4.86 5.92
CA LEU A 67 -1.20 -5.88 5.03
C LEU A 67 -0.10 -6.68 4.32
N SER A 68 0.93 -6.00 3.84
CA SER A 68 2.01 -6.60 3.07
C SER A 68 3.07 -7.27 3.98
N HIS A 69 3.28 -6.78 5.21
CA HIS A 69 4.42 -7.20 6.02
C HIS A 69 4.09 -7.90 7.32
N LYS A 70 2.89 -7.76 7.89
CA LYS A 70 2.49 -8.52 9.09
C LYS A 70 1.82 -9.83 8.66
N VAL A 71 1.96 -10.88 9.46
CA VAL A 71 1.37 -12.21 9.17
C VAL A 71 0.11 -12.52 9.98
N ARG A 72 -0.28 -11.62 10.88
CA ARG A 72 -1.36 -11.82 11.84
C ARG A 72 -2.22 -10.57 11.92
N LEU A 73 -3.54 -10.72 11.80
CA LEU A 73 -4.45 -9.57 11.86
C LEU A 73 -4.40 -8.85 13.21
N GLN A 74 -4.18 -9.58 14.32
CA GLN A 74 -4.05 -8.99 15.65
C GLN A 74 -2.91 -7.98 15.79
N ASP A 75 -1.91 -8.05 14.90
CA ASP A 75 -0.80 -7.10 14.90
C ASP A 75 -1.17 -5.78 14.17
N PHE A 76 -2.34 -5.71 13.52
CA PHE A 76 -2.79 -4.53 12.78
C PHE A 76 -3.39 -3.50 13.74
N LYS A 77 -2.94 -2.26 13.62
CA LYS A 77 -3.43 -1.12 14.40
C LYS A 77 -4.17 -0.10 13.55
N SER A 78 -4.05 -0.17 12.23
CA SER A 78 -4.68 0.78 11.29
C SER A 78 -6.18 0.56 11.09
N ILE A 79 -6.73 -0.57 11.54
CA ILE A 79 -8.11 -0.97 11.25
C ILE A 79 -8.84 -1.53 12.48
N ASN A 80 -10.17 -1.45 12.46
CA ASN A 80 -11.02 -2.16 13.43
C ASN A 80 -11.24 -3.60 12.95
N HIS A 81 -10.71 -4.61 13.64
CA HIS A 81 -10.72 -6.00 13.18
C HIS A 81 -12.14 -6.58 12.98
N GLU A 82 -13.10 -6.19 13.82
CA GLU A 82 -14.48 -6.68 13.76
C GLU A 82 -15.29 -6.06 12.62
N LYS A 83 -14.97 -4.81 12.26
CA LYS A 83 -15.76 -4.01 11.30
C LYS A 83 -15.07 -3.80 9.96
N PHE A 84 -13.80 -4.14 9.84
CA PHE A 84 -13.04 -3.90 8.62
C PHE A 84 -13.64 -4.67 7.44
N ASN A 85 -13.83 -3.96 6.34
CA ASN A 85 -14.33 -4.51 5.09
C ASN A 85 -13.73 -3.74 3.90
N LEU A 86 -12.90 -4.42 3.11
CA LEU A 86 -12.29 -3.85 1.90
C LEU A 86 -13.17 -4.12 0.68
N ILE A 87 -13.72 -3.06 0.08
CA ILE A 87 -14.54 -3.14 -1.13
C ILE A 87 -13.81 -2.45 -2.27
N VAL A 88 -13.62 -3.15 -3.37
CA VAL A 88 -12.85 -2.65 -4.53
C VAL A 88 -13.72 -2.69 -5.77
N ASN A 89 -13.93 -1.52 -6.39
CA ASN A 89 -14.63 -1.35 -7.68
C ASN A 89 -15.98 -2.10 -7.76
N GLY A 90 -16.78 -2.03 -6.69
CA GLY A 90 -18.11 -2.62 -6.61
C GLY A 90 -18.16 -4.15 -6.39
N ARG A 91 -17.02 -4.79 -6.12
CA ARG A 91 -16.97 -6.22 -5.74
C ARG A 91 -17.51 -6.47 -4.34
N GLU A 92 -17.70 -7.75 -4.02
CA GLU A 92 -17.92 -8.20 -2.65
C GLU A 92 -16.77 -7.77 -1.73
N GLY A 93 -17.11 -7.45 -0.49
CA GLY A 93 -16.16 -6.98 0.51
C GLY A 93 -15.33 -8.10 1.11
N LEU A 94 -14.06 -7.80 1.40
CA LEU A 94 -13.12 -8.71 2.07
C LEU A 94 -12.93 -8.30 3.52
N LYS A 95 -13.11 -9.26 4.45
CA LYS A 95 -12.76 -9.08 5.86
C LYS A 95 -11.24 -9.04 6.04
N GLY A 96 -10.78 -8.62 7.22
CA GLY A 96 -9.35 -8.45 7.52
C GLY A 96 -8.51 -9.70 7.24
N GLU A 97 -8.95 -10.87 7.72
CA GLU A 97 -8.26 -12.14 7.50
C GLU A 97 -8.22 -12.56 6.02
N GLU A 98 -9.29 -12.28 5.29
CA GLU A 98 -9.39 -12.62 3.86
C GLU A 98 -8.46 -11.72 3.05
N ALA A 99 -8.44 -10.42 3.34
CA ALA A 99 -7.52 -9.47 2.72
C ALA A 99 -6.06 -9.82 3.03
N LEU A 100 -5.73 -10.15 4.29
CA LEU A 100 -4.39 -10.54 4.72
C LEU A 100 -3.91 -11.82 4.01
N LYS A 101 -4.78 -12.82 3.88
CA LYS A 101 -4.47 -14.06 3.16
C LYS A 101 -4.28 -13.82 1.66
N MET A 102 -5.09 -12.95 1.06
CA MET A 102 -5.07 -12.68 -0.38
C MET A 102 -3.86 -11.83 -0.78
N GLY A 103 -3.47 -10.85 0.05
CA GLY A 103 -2.45 -9.86 -0.25
C GLY A 103 -2.99 -8.63 -0.99
N SER A 104 -2.28 -7.51 -0.85
CA SER A 104 -2.66 -6.19 -1.37
C SER A 104 -2.89 -6.19 -2.88
N TYR A 105 -1.92 -6.64 -3.68
CA TYR A 105 -2.01 -6.65 -5.15
C TYR A 105 -3.19 -7.48 -5.65
N ASN A 106 -3.36 -8.70 -5.14
CA ASN A 106 -4.46 -9.56 -5.53
C ASN A 106 -5.82 -8.97 -5.12
N ALA A 107 -5.93 -8.45 -3.90
CA ALA A 107 -7.18 -7.85 -3.42
C ALA A 107 -7.58 -6.61 -4.24
N LEU A 108 -6.62 -5.75 -4.59
CA LEU A 108 -6.86 -4.48 -5.26
C LEU A 108 -6.99 -4.63 -6.79
N LEU A 109 -6.17 -5.46 -7.43
CA LEU A 109 -6.08 -5.57 -8.90
C LEU A 109 -6.95 -6.67 -9.52
N LYS A 110 -7.54 -7.55 -8.70
CA LYS A 110 -8.61 -8.44 -9.18
C LYS A 110 -9.66 -7.59 -9.91
N ASN A 111 -10.32 -8.16 -10.91
CA ASN A 111 -11.37 -7.49 -11.67
C ASN A 111 -12.25 -8.53 -12.38
N SER A 112 -13.40 -8.10 -12.88
CA SER A 112 -14.37 -8.94 -13.58
C SER A 112 -14.30 -8.80 -15.10
N LEU A 113 -13.20 -8.26 -15.64
CA LEU A 113 -13.02 -8.16 -17.09
C LEU A 113 -12.92 -9.57 -17.70
N PRO A 114 -13.29 -9.74 -18.98
CA PRO A 114 -13.00 -10.97 -19.73
C PRO A 114 -11.51 -11.34 -19.63
N LYS A 115 -11.21 -12.64 -19.62
CA LYS A 115 -9.84 -13.16 -19.35
C LYS A 115 -8.79 -12.59 -20.28
N GLU A 116 -9.15 -12.32 -21.53
CA GLU A 116 -8.31 -11.71 -22.55
C GLU A 116 -7.89 -10.27 -22.24
N PHE A 117 -8.63 -9.57 -21.36
CA PHE A 117 -8.31 -8.21 -20.90
C PHE A 117 -7.73 -8.18 -19.48
N GLN A 118 -7.49 -9.34 -18.87
CA GLN A 118 -6.83 -9.45 -17.58
C GLN A 118 -5.30 -9.58 -17.78
N TYR A 119 -4.64 -8.43 -17.96
CA TYR A 119 -3.17 -8.38 -18.07
C TYR A 119 -2.45 -8.74 -16.77
N TYR A 120 -3.11 -8.52 -15.64
CA TYR A 120 -2.72 -9.10 -14.36
C TYR A 120 -3.83 -10.05 -13.89
N LYS A 121 -3.48 -11.31 -13.68
CA LYS A 121 -4.42 -12.36 -13.35
C LYS A 121 -4.33 -12.72 -11.87
N ALA A 122 -5.00 -11.94 -11.03
CA ALA A 122 -4.96 -12.12 -9.57
C ALA A 122 -5.29 -13.55 -9.09
N ASP A 123 -6.15 -14.28 -9.82
CA ASP A 123 -6.54 -15.65 -9.48
C ASP A 123 -5.46 -16.71 -9.82
N GLU A 124 -4.42 -16.34 -10.57
CA GLU A 124 -3.26 -17.19 -10.89
C GLU A 124 -2.03 -16.85 -10.00
N GLU A 125 -2.12 -15.85 -9.12
CA GLU A 125 -1.01 -15.37 -8.29
C GLU A 125 -1.19 -15.71 -6.81
N SER A 126 -0.13 -16.19 -6.18
CA SER A 126 0.00 -16.22 -4.72
C SER A 126 0.33 -14.82 -4.16
N PHE A 127 0.30 -14.69 -2.83
CA PHE A 127 0.83 -13.51 -2.16
C PHE A 127 2.28 -13.24 -2.57
N GLU A 128 3.13 -14.27 -2.55
CA GLU A 128 4.57 -14.16 -2.82
C GLU A 128 4.84 -13.79 -4.28
N SER A 129 4.21 -14.48 -5.22
CA SER A 129 4.41 -14.23 -6.67
C SER A 129 3.89 -12.87 -7.11
N SER A 130 2.78 -12.40 -6.54
CA SER A 130 2.30 -11.03 -6.77
C SER A 130 3.29 -9.98 -6.24
N HIS A 131 3.76 -10.13 -5.00
CA HIS A 131 4.72 -9.21 -4.41
C HIS A 131 6.06 -9.20 -5.14
N GLU A 132 6.55 -10.37 -5.55
CA GLU A 132 7.77 -10.50 -6.34
C GLU A 132 7.61 -9.81 -7.69
N ALA A 133 6.49 -9.99 -8.39
CA ALA A 133 6.24 -9.37 -9.68
C ALA A 133 6.27 -7.83 -9.61
N PHE A 134 5.58 -7.24 -8.63
CA PHE A 134 5.53 -5.77 -8.51
C PHE A 134 6.80 -5.16 -7.93
N ARG A 135 7.46 -5.81 -6.95
CA ARG A 135 8.76 -5.34 -6.45
C ARG A 135 9.86 -5.45 -7.49
N SER A 136 9.81 -6.47 -8.34
CA SER A 136 10.72 -6.61 -9.47
C SER A 136 10.48 -5.51 -10.51
N ALA A 137 9.22 -5.23 -10.85
CA ALA A 137 8.88 -4.18 -11.83
C ALA A 137 9.25 -2.77 -11.33
N PHE A 138 9.01 -2.50 -10.05
CA PHE A 138 9.21 -1.20 -9.41
C PHE A 138 10.20 -1.33 -8.24
N PRO A 139 11.52 -1.44 -8.53
CA PRO A 139 12.53 -1.66 -7.49
C PRO A 139 12.62 -0.50 -6.47
N ARG A 140 12.24 0.72 -6.87
CA ARG A 140 12.14 1.90 -5.98
C ARG A 140 10.81 1.97 -5.22
N GLY A 141 9.97 0.96 -5.35
CA GLY A 141 8.62 0.92 -4.82
C GLY A 141 7.59 1.66 -5.70
N PHE A 142 6.35 1.60 -5.25
CA PHE A 142 5.19 2.18 -5.91
C PHE A 142 4.56 3.21 -4.96
N ALA A 143 4.98 4.46 -5.11
CA ALA A 143 4.61 5.55 -4.24
C ALA A 143 3.10 5.81 -4.28
N TRP A 144 2.56 6.32 -3.18
CA TRP A 144 1.16 6.63 -3.01
C TRP A 144 0.98 7.99 -2.37
N GLU A 145 0.07 8.80 -2.92
CA GLU A 145 -0.17 10.20 -2.52
C GLU A 145 -1.66 10.50 -2.43
N VAL A 146 -2.08 11.16 -1.35
CA VAL A 146 -3.39 11.84 -1.32
C VAL A 146 -3.29 13.11 -2.16
N ILE A 147 -4.17 13.22 -3.16
CA ILE A 147 -4.23 14.38 -4.05
C ILE A 147 -5.22 15.42 -3.52
N HIS A 148 -6.35 14.95 -2.96
CA HIS A 148 -7.39 15.81 -2.41
C HIS A 148 -8.34 15.02 -1.50
N VAL A 149 -8.81 15.63 -0.41
CA VAL A 149 -9.88 15.09 0.45
C VAL A 149 -11.15 15.90 0.24
N TYR A 150 -12.24 15.24 -0.10
CA TYR A 150 -13.53 15.85 -0.44
C TYR A 150 -14.48 15.94 0.76
N SER A 151 -14.35 15.08 1.76
CA SER A 151 -15.25 15.04 2.91
C SER A 151 -14.53 14.64 4.20
N GLY A 152 -15.09 15.08 5.33
CA GLY A 152 -14.63 14.71 6.67
C GLY A 152 -15.31 13.45 7.23
N PRO A 153 -14.95 13.01 8.44
CA PRO A 153 -15.60 11.93 9.16
C PRO A 153 -17.13 12.10 9.27
N PRO A 154 -17.90 11.00 9.36
CA PRO A 154 -17.46 9.61 9.50
C PRO A 154 -17.15 8.90 8.16
N LEU A 155 -17.42 9.54 7.02
CA LEU A 155 -17.16 8.99 5.69
C LEU A 155 -16.31 9.96 4.88
N ILE A 156 -15.02 9.66 4.83
CA ILE A 156 -14.01 10.47 4.17
C ILE A 156 -13.86 9.96 2.74
N ALA A 157 -14.11 10.80 1.75
CA ALA A 157 -13.86 10.55 0.34
C ALA A 157 -12.61 11.32 -0.09
N PHE A 158 -11.72 10.68 -0.86
CA PHE A 158 -10.49 11.32 -1.31
C PHE A 158 -10.04 10.79 -2.67
N LYS A 159 -9.30 11.62 -3.40
CA LYS A 159 -8.59 11.27 -4.62
C LYS A 159 -7.14 10.94 -4.27
N PHE A 160 -6.60 9.90 -4.86
CA PHE A 160 -5.22 9.49 -4.69
C PHE A 160 -4.51 9.27 -6.03
N ARG A 161 -3.18 9.19 -5.96
CA ARG A 161 -2.28 8.82 -7.04
C ARG A 161 -1.38 7.68 -6.57
N HIS A 162 -1.15 6.70 -7.44
CA HIS A 162 -0.11 5.69 -7.32
C HIS A 162 0.87 5.84 -8.48
N TRP A 163 2.17 5.77 -8.23
CA TRP A 163 3.16 5.84 -9.31
C TRP A 163 4.49 5.16 -8.97
N GLY A 164 5.21 4.74 -10.00
CA GLY A 164 6.55 4.16 -9.91
C GLY A 164 7.26 4.22 -11.26
N ILE A 165 8.57 3.99 -11.26
CA ILE A 165 9.36 3.94 -12.50
C ILE A 165 9.52 2.47 -12.88
N PHE A 166 9.11 2.10 -14.10
CA PHE A 166 9.16 0.71 -14.57
C PHE A 166 10.59 0.34 -14.98
N GLU A 167 11.41 -0.03 -14.01
CA GLU A 167 12.85 -0.24 -14.15
C GLU A 167 13.31 -1.69 -14.05
N GLY A 168 12.44 -2.60 -13.63
CA GLY A 168 12.72 -4.03 -13.70
C GLY A 168 11.67 -4.83 -14.47
N PRO A 169 11.86 -6.15 -14.62
CA PRO A 169 11.00 -6.97 -15.46
C PRO A 169 9.62 -7.17 -14.84
N PHE A 170 8.59 -7.29 -15.68
CA PHE A 170 7.24 -7.64 -15.24
C PHE A 170 6.65 -8.69 -16.18
N LYS A 171 6.47 -9.93 -15.69
CA LYS A 171 5.75 -11.00 -16.42
C LYS A 171 6.22 -11.19 -17.88
N GLY A 172 7.54 -11.15 -18.11
CA GLY A 172 8.14 -11.31 -19.44
C GLY A 172 8.27 -10.02 -20.26
N HIS A 173 7.76 -8.89 -19.75
CA HIS A 173 7.95 -7.56 -20.33
C HIS A 173 9.24 -6.91 -19.80
N ALA A 174 10.04 -6.35 -20.71
CA ALA A 174 11.23 -5.58 -20.37
C ALA A 174 10.85 -4.21 -19.78
N PRO A 175 11.66 -3.67 -18.85
CA PRO A 175 11.43 -2.34 -18.31
C PRO A 175 11.55 -1.26 -19.38
N THR A 176 10.74 -0.21 -19.29
CA THR A 176 10.78 0.93 -20.22
C THR A 176 11.53 2.14 -19.65
N GLY A 177 11.74 2.19 -18.33
CA GLY A 177 12.26 3.37 -17.64
C GLY A 177 11.25 4.51 -17.51
N GLU A 178 10.02 4.32 -17.98
CA GLU A 178 8.97 5.34 -17.90
C GLU A 178 8.26 5.32 -16.54
N THR A 179 7.67 6.45 -16.17
CA THR A 179 6.77 6.50 -15.01
C THR A 179 5.44 5.87 -15.37
N VAL A 180 5.05 4.86 -14.61
CA VAL A 180 3.71 4.28 -14.63
C VAL A 180 2.93 4.94 -13.49
N GLU A 181 1.81 5.56 -13.81
CA GLU A 181 0.95 6.19 -12.81
C GLU A 181 -0.53 5.98 -13.08
N PHE A 182 -1.33 6.01 -12.01
CA PHE A 182 -2.77 6.12 -12.11
C PHE A 182 -3.36 6.90 -10.95
N TYR A 183 -4.59 7.36 -11.14
CA TYR A 183 -5.38 8.05 -10.14
C TYR A 183 -6.63 7.25 -9.81
N GLY A 184 -7.07 7.33 -8.57
CA GLY A 184 -8.30 6.71 -8.11
C GLY A 184 -9.03 7.57 -7.10
N ILE A 185 -10.23 7.14 -6.74
CA ILE A 185 -11.01 7.68 -5.63
C ILE A 185 -11.29 6.54 -4.67
N ALA A 186 -11.19 6.81 -3.39
CA ALA A 186 -11.54 5.88 -2.34
C ALA A 186 -12.36 6.58 -1.25
N THR A 187 -13.08 5.77 -0.49
CA THR A 187 -13.77 6.21 0.71
C THR A 187 -13.30 5.38 1.89
N VAL A 188 -13.02 6.02 3.02
CA VAL A 188 -12.78 5.35 4.30
C VAL A 188 -13.85 5.75 5.30
N LYS A 189 -14.39 4.75 6.00
CA LYS A 189 -15.35 4.95 7.09
C LYS A 189 -14.63 4.77 8.42
N VAL A 190 -14.75 5.77 9.29
CA VAL A 190 -14.09 5.83 10.61
C VAL A 190 -15.11 5.94 11.73
#